data_AF-A0AAJ5NIR8-F1
#
_entry.id   AF-A0AAJ5NIR8-F1
#
_cell.length_a   1.000
_cell.length_b   1.000
_cell.length_c   1.000
_cell.angle_alpha   90.00
_cell.angle_beta   90.00
_cell.angle_gamma   90.00
#
_symmetry.space_group_name_H-M   'P 1'
#
loop_
_entity.id
_entity.type
_entity.pdbx_description
1 polymer ?
#
loop_
_entity_poly.entity_id
_entity_poly.type
_entity_poly.pdbx_seq_one_letter_code
_entity_poly.pdbx_strand_id
1 'polypeptide(L)'
;MKTVILLYLLGTFAAALVAVLVNFFFPISIELASSSQKVSPPDGIGQVLSNLLLQLVDNPVNALITANYIGILSWAVIFGIAMREASHHSKELLQTLADITSKIVEWIINLAPLGILGLVYTTISGKGFQALKSYGILLLVLIASMLIVALIINPLITFIMLRKNPYPLVWRCLRVSGVTAFFTRSSAANIPVNMKLCRDLGLNP
;
A
#
# COMPACT_ATOMS: atom_id res chain seq x y z
N MET A 1 19.00 -10.18 8.79
CA MET A 1 18.32 -8.90 8.54
C MET A 1 18.79 -8.17 7.28
N LYS A 2 20.10 -7.98 7.04
CA LYS A 2 20.61 -7.27 5.83
C LYS A 2 20.03 -7.80 4.50
N THR A 3 20.01 -9.12 4.30
CA THR A 3 19.47 -9.75 3.08
C THR A 3 17.97 -9.51 2.91
N VAL A 4 17.20 -9.48 4.01
CA VAL A 4 15.75 -9.23 3.97
C VAL A 4 15.45 -7.81 3.52
N ILE A 5 16.17 -6.82 4.07
CA ILE A 5 16.04 -5.42 3.68
C ILE A 5 16.40 -5.25 2.20
N LEU A 6 17.48 -5.89 1.74
CA LEU A 6 17.88 -5.84 0.34
C LEU A 6 16.83 -6.45 -0.59
N LEU A 7 16.29 -7.62 -0.26
CA LEU A 7 15.22 -8.25 -1.04
C LEU A 7 13.94 -7.42 -1.05
N TYR A 8 13.61 -6.76 0.06
CA TYR A 8 12.46 -5.86 0.14
C TYR A 8 12.63 -4.64 -0.76
N LEU A 9 13.77 -3.95 -0.69
CA LEU A 9 14.08 -2.80 -1.55
C LEU A 9 14.10 -3.20 -3.03
N LEU A 10 14.74 -4.32 -3.36
CA LEU A 10 14.82 -4.82 -4.73
C LEU A 10 13.45 -5.22 -5.27
N GLY A 11 12.63 -5.90 -4.47
CA GLY A 11 11.27 -6.29 -4.83
C GLY A 11 10.36 -5.08 -5.05
N THR A 12 10.38 -4.10 -4.15
CA THR A 12 9.58 -2.87 -4.28
C THR A 12 10.02 -2.04 -5.49
N PHE A 13 11.33 -1.90 -5.71
CA PHE A 13 11.86 -1.19 -6.87
C PHE A 13 11.47 -1.89 -8.18
N ALA A 14 11.62 -3.22 -8.25
CA ALA A 14 11.23 -3.99 -9.42
C ALA A 14 9.71 -3.90 -9.70
N ALA A 15 8.88 -3.92 -8.66
CA ALA A 15 7.44 -3.73 -8.80
C ALA A 15 7.08 -2.33 -9.34
N ALA A 16 7.73 -1.28 -8.84
CA ALA A 16 7.56 0.08 -9.35
C ALA A 16 8.01 0.19 -10.82
N LEU A 17 9.14 -0.43 -11.18
CA LEU A 17 9.63 -0.45 -12.56
C LEU A 17 8.65 -1.17 -13.49
N VAL A 18 8.10 -2.31 -13.08
CA VAL A 18 7.05 -3.01 -13.85
C VAL A 18 5.83 -2.11 -14.05
N ALA A 19 5.35 -1.42 -13.00
CA ALA A 19 4.21 -0.53 -13.12
C ALA A 19 4.46 0.61 -14.13
N VAL A 20 5.65 1.21 -14.08
CA VAL A 20 6.06 2.26 -15.04
C VAL A 20 6.14 1.73 -16.47
N LEU A 21 6.76 0.55 -16.67
CA LEU A 21 6.84 -0.08 -17.99
C LEU A 21 5.45 -0.41 -18.55
N VAL A 22 4.59 -1.01 -17.72
CA VAL A 22 3.21 -1.31 -18.10
C VAL A 22 2.45 -0.04 -18.48
N ASN A 23 2.66 1.07 -17.76
CA ASN A 23 2.07 2.37 -18.10
C ASN A 23 2.59 2.93 -19.43
N PHE A 24 3.85 2.69 -19.79
CA PHE A 24 4.38 3.07 -21.11
C PHE A 24 3.74 2.27 -22.26
N PHE A 25 3.45 0.99 -22.05
CA PHE A 25 2.78 0.16 -23.06
C PHE A 25 1.27 0.40 -23.13
N PHE A 26 0.63 0.72 -21.99
CA PHE A 26 -0.80 0.96 -21.86
C PHE A 26 -1.05 2.30 -21.16
N PRO A 27 -0.84 3.43 -21.85
CA PRO A 27 -1.10 4.74 -21.27
C PRO A 27 -2.61 4.93 -21.06
N ILE A 28 -3.00 5.14 -19.81
CA ILE A 28 -4.41 5.39 -19.44
C ILE A 28 -4.55 6.86 -19.03
N SER A 29 -5.29 7.62 -19.84
CA SER A 29 -5.71 8.98 -19.49
C SER A 29 -7.06 8.94 -18.79
N ILE A 30 -7.10 9.35 -17.52
CA ILE A 30 -8.34 9.61 -16.80
C ILE A 30 -8.53 11.12 -16.76
N GLU A 31 -9.71 11.60 -17.17
CA GLU A 31 -10.09 12.98 -16.91
C GLU A 31 -10.34 13.16 -15.42
N LEU A 32 -9.32 13.65 -14.70
CA LEU A 32 -9.50 14.14 -13.34
C LEU A 32 -10.42 15.36 -13.42
N ALA A 33 -11.48 15.38 -12.60
CA ALA A 33 -12.17 16.63 -12.32
C ALA A 33 -11.10 17.57 -11.75
N SER A 34 -10.87 18.70 -12.43
CA SER A 34 -9.80 19.66 -12.15
C SER A 34 -9.66 19.91 -10.64
N SER A 35 -8.64 19.34 -10.01
CA SER A 35 -8.23 19.74 -8.69
C SER A 35 -7.51 21.08 -8.83
N SER A 36 -7.95 22.09 -8.08
CA SER A 36 -7.35 23.43 -8.06
C SER A 36 -5.93 23.48 -7.46
N GLN A 37 -5.27 22.34 -7.27
CA GLN A 37 -3.89 22.29 -6.84
C GLN A 37 -2.97 22.31 -8.06
N LYS A 38 -2.36 23.46 -8.30
CA LYS A 38 -1.14 23.59 -9.11
C LYS A 38 -0.04 22.75 -8.45
N VAL A 39 -0.01 21.45 -8.73
CA VAL A 39 1.15 20.61 -8.45
C VAL A 39 2.14 20.88 -9.57
N SER A 40 3.02 21.85 -9.36
CA SER A 40 4.18 22.02 -10.25
C SER A 40 5.01 20.73 -10.16
N PRO A 41 5.35 20.08 -11.28
CA PRO A 41 6.25 18.94 -11.26
C PRO A 41 7.59 19.38 -10.65
N PRO A 42 8.22 18.57 -9.78
CA PRO A 42 9.53 18.90 -9.22
C PRO A 42 10.57 19.03 -10.34
N ASP A 43 11.39 20.09 -10.30
CA ASP A 43 12.37 20.37 -11.35
C ASP A 43 13.60 19.44 -11.28
N GLY A 44 13.78 18.67 -10.19
CA GLY A 44 14.84 17.67 -10.08
C GLY A 44 14.85 16.80 -8.81
N ILE A 45 15.66 15.74 -8.82
CA ILE A 45 15.78 14.76 -7.72
C ILE A 45 16.20 15.44 -6.41
N GLY A 46 17.11 16.42 -6.46
CA GLY A 46 17.55 17.17 -5.28
C GLY A 46 16.40 17.94 -4.61
N GLN A 47 15.50 18.53 -5.41
CA GLN A 47 14.33 19.23 -4.90
C GLN A 47 13.32 18.26 -4.30
N VAL A 48 13.14 17.08 -4.89
CA VAL A 48 12.30 16.01 -4.31
C VAL A 48 12.84 15.59 -2.95
N LEU A 49 14.14 15.30 -2.85
CA LEU A 49 14.77 14.92 -1.58
C LEU A 49 14.67 16.04 -0.54
N SER A 50 14.92 17.29 -0.93
CA SER A 50 14.77 18.45 -0.04
C SER A 50 13.32 18.61 0.44
N ASN A 51 12.34 18.49 -0.46
CA ASN A 51 10.93 18.60 -0.11
C ASN A 51 10.48 17.48 0.84
N LEU A 52 10.93 16.24 0.60
CA LEU A 52 10.66 15.12 1.51
C LEU A 52 11.24 15.38 2.90
N LEU A 53 12.46 15.92 2.97
CA LEU A 53 13.16 16.19 4.23
C LEU A 53 12.50 17.36 4.99
N LEU A 54 12.05 18.40 4.27
CA LEU A 54 11.29 19.50 4.86
C LEU A 54 9.91 19.04 5.36
N GLN A 55 9.19 18.22 4.58
CA GLN A 55 7.90 17.66 4.99
C GLN A 55 8.01 16.72 6.20
N LEU A 56 9.17 16.10 6.40
CA LEU A 56 9.46 15.22 7.54
C LEU A 56 9.54 15.98 8.87
N VAL A 57 10.06 17.22 8.85
CA VAL A 57 10.25 18.08 10.03
C VAL A 57 9.15 19.15 10.14
N ASP A 58 8.05 18.97 9.41
CA ASP A 58 6.89 19.86 9.50
C ASP A 58 6.33 19.88 10.93
N ASN A 59 5.71 21.00 11.32
CA ASN A 59 5.09 21.12 12.62
C ASN A 59 3.99 20.04 12.77
N PRO A 60 3.91 19.29 13.89
CA PRO A 60 2.99 18.16 14.03
C PRO A 60 1.51 18.56 13.89
N VAL A 61 1.15 19.77 14.35
CA VAL A 61 -0.21 20.31 14.23
C VAL A 61 -0.49 20.70 12.78
N ASN A 62 0.47 21.38 12.14
CA ASN A 62 0.35 21.74 10.72
C ASN A 62 0.24 20.50 9.83
N ALA A 63 1.02 19.45 10.13
CA ALA A 63 1.01 18.20 9.38
C ALA A 63 -0.36 17.50 9.45
N LEU A 64 -1.04 17.55 10.61
CA LEU A 64 -2.39 17.02 10.76
C LEU A 64 -3.43 17.83 9.97
N ILE A 65 -3.33 19.16 10.00
CA ILE A 65 -4.29 20.06 9.31
C ILE A 65 -4.15 19.96 7.79
N THR A 66 -2.91 19.92 7.30
CA THR A 66 -2.60 19.88 5.86
C THR A 66 -2.55 18.47 5.29
N ALA A 67 -2.80 17.45 6.11
CA ALA A 67 -2.68 16.03 5.75
C ALA A 67 -1.30 15.67 5.17
N ASN A 68 -0.22 16.26 5.71
CA ASN A 68 1.14 15.89 5.39
C ASN A 68 1.48 14.52 6.01
N TYR A 69 1.19 13.46 5.26
CA TYR A 69 1.39 12.08 5.70
C TYR A 69 2.83 11.76 6.15
N ILE A 70 3.84 12.33 5.50
CA ILE A 70 5.25 12.09 5.85
C ILE A 70 5.57 12.67 7.23
N GLY A 71 5.13 13.90 7.47
CA GLY A 71 5.27 14.55 8.77
C GLY A 71 4.53 13.78 9.88
N ILE A 72 3.28 13.40 9.63
CA ILE A 72 2.46 12.63 10.59
C ILE A 72 3.16 11.31 10.97
N LEU A 73 3.65 10.54 9.99
CA LEU A 73 4.35 9.27 10.26
C LEU A 73 5.64 9.48 11.07
N SER A 74 6.40 10.52 10.73
CA SER A 74 7.69 10.81 11.37
C SER A 74 7.49 11.18 12.84
N TRP A 75 6.52 12.05 13.12
CA TRP A 75 6.12 12.38 14.48
C TRP A 75 5.54 11.18 15.23
N ALA A 76 4.72 10.34 14.57
CA ALA A 76 4.18 9.13 15.19
C ALA A 76 5.28 8.16 15.65
N VAL A 77 6.38 8.01 14.89
CA VAL A 77 7.53 7.21 15.30
C VAL A 77 8.25 7.85 16.50
N ILE A 78 8.50 9.16 16.48
CA ILE A 78 9.14 9.87 17.60
C ILE A 78 8.29 9.74 18.88
N PHE A 79 6.98 10.01 18.79
CA PHE A 79 6.05 9.81 19.90
C PHE A 79 6.01 8.36 20.37
N GLY A 80 6.01 7.39 19.45
CA GLY A 80 6.05 5.96 19.77
C GLY A 80 7.32 5.54 20.52
N ILE A 81 8.47 6.12 20.19
CA ILE A 81 9.74 5.89 20.90
C ILE A 81 9.66 6.50 22.30
N ALA A 82 9.24 7.77 22.43
CA ALA A 82 9.08 8.44 23.72
C ALA A 82 8.07 7.73 24.63
N MET A 83 6.99 7.19 24.06
CA MET A 83 5.98 6.41 24.78
C MET A 83 6.52 5.12 25.40
N ARG A 84 7.71 4.64 25.04
CA ARG A 84 8.31 3.47 25.69
C ARG A 84 8.57 3.69 27.17
N GLU A 85 8.90 4.91 27.56
CA GLU A 85 9.14 5.30 28.96
C GLU A 85 7.85 5.66 29.71
N ALA A 86 6.72 5.79 29.00
CA ALA A 86 5.44 6.11 29.60
C ALA A 86 4.88 4.95 30.45
N SER A 87 3.99 5.32 31.37
CA SER A 87 3.28 4.37 32.24
C SER A 87 2.46 3.35 31.43
N HIS A 88 2.19 2.19 32.04
CA HIS A 88 1.34 1.16 31.42
C HIS A 88 -0.06 1.71 31.08
N HIS A 89 -0.64 2.50 31.99
CA HIS A 89 -1.95 3.10 31.80
C HIS A 89 -2.00 4.02 30.56
N SER A 90 -0.98 4.86 30.36
CA SER A 90 -0.91 5.73 29.17
C SER A 90 -0.84 4.94 27.86
N LYS A 91 -0.14 3.81 27.85
CA LYS A 91 -0.05 2.92 26.69
C LYS A 91 -1.38 2.24 26.40
N GLU A 92 -2.08 1.77 27.43
CA GLU A 92 -3.40 1.15 27.34
C GLU A 92 -4.46 2.12 26.82
N LEU A 93 -4.44 3.38 27.29
CA LEU A 93 -5.30 4.43 26.76
C LEU A 93 -5.06 4.68 25.27
N LEU A 94 -3.79 4.75 24.83
CA LEU A 94 -3.45 4.94 23.43
C LEU A 94 -3.91 3.76 22.56
N GLN A 95 -3.74 2.54 23.06
CA GLN A 95 -4.23 1.33 22.40
C GLN A 95 -5.76 1.35 22.26
N THR A 96 -6.46 1.71 23.34
CA THR A 96 -7.92 1.81 23.35
C THR A 96 -8.41 2.84 22.31
N LEU A 97 -7.73 3.99 22.21
CA LEU A 97 -8.04 4.99 21.18
C LEU A 97 -7.83 4.47 19.75
N ALA A 98 -6.76 3.70 19.52
CA ALA A 98 -6.51 3.06 18.23
C ALA A 98 -7.59 2.02 17.89
N ASP A 99 -8.06 1.26 18.87
CA ASP A 99 -9.12 0.27 18.70
C ASP A 99 -10.48 0.94 18.40
N ILE A 100 -10.81 2.03 19.10
CA ILE A 100 -12.00 2.85 18.83
C ILE A 100 -11.95 3.42 17.41
N THR A 101 -10.81 3.99 17.01
CA THR A 101 -10.62 4.55 15.66
C THR A 101 -10.79 3.45 14.60
N SER A 102 -10.24 2.27 14.84
CA SER A 102 -10.39 1.12 13.96
C SER A 102 -11.85 0.69 13.82
N LYS A 103 -12.63 0.72 14.91
CA LYS A 103 -14.07 0.43 14.87
C LYS A 103 -14.88 1.47 14.09
N ILE A 104 -14.55 2.75 14.22
CA ILE A 104 -15.19 3.80 13.42
C ILE A 104 -14.91 3.57 11.94
N VAL A 105 -13.66 3.26 11.56
CA VAL A 105 -13.30 2.94 10.18
C VAL A 105 -14.06 1.71 9.67
N GLU A 106 -14.22 0.68 10.49
CA GLU A 106 -15.02 -0.51 10.14
C GLU A 106 -16.48 -0.16 9.84
N TRP A 107 -17.10 0.71 10.65
CA TRP A 107 -18.46 1.20 10.39
C TRP A 107 -18.55 1.99 9.08
N ILE A 108 -17.58 2.85 8.80
CA ILE A 108 -17.51 3.61 7.54
C ILE A 108 -17.37 2.66 6.35
N ILE A 109 -16.53 1.63 6.44
CA ILE A 109 -16.35 0.63 5.39
C ILE A 109 -17.65 -0.15 5.17
N ASN A 110 -18.39 -0.51 6.22
CA ASN A 110 -19.69 -1.18 6.09
C ASN A 110 -20.74 -0.32 5.39
N LEU A 111 -20.63 1.02 5.48
CA LEU A 111 -21.47 1.99 4.76
C LEU A 111 -20.95 2.30 3.34
N ALA A 112 -19.71 1.93 3.02
CA ALA A 112 -19.10 2.18 1.71
C ALA A 112 -19.91 1.68 0.51
N PRO A 113 -20.67 0.55 0.56
CA PRO A 113 -21.51 0.13 -0.56
C PRO A 113 -22.49 1.22 -1.03
N LEU A 114 -23.10 1.96 -0.10
CA LEU A 114 -24.00 3.06 -0.42
C LEU A 114 -23.25 4.23 -1.08
N GLY A 115 -22.07 4.57 -0.57
CA GLY A 115 -21.22 5.61 -1.14
C GLY A 115 -20.72 5.26 -2.55
N ILE A 116 -20.28 4.02 -2.76
CA ILE A 116 -19.82 3.52 -4.05
C ILE A 116 -20.94 3.56 -5.09
N LEU A 117 -22.16 3.16 -4.72
CA LEU A 117 -23.33 3.28 -5.62
C LEU A 117 -23.58 4.74 -6.05
N GLY A 118 -23.47 5.69 -5.10
CA GLY A 118 -23.56 7.11 -5.40
C GLY A 118 -22.45 7.61 -6.34
N LEU A 119 -21.19 7.21 -6.10
CA LEU A 119 -20.04 7.57 -6.95
C LEU A 119 -20.15 6.98 -8.36
N VAL A 120 -20.63 5.73 -8.48
CA VAL A 120 -20.88 5.09 -9.77
C VAL A 120 -22.01 5.81 -10.51
N TYR A 121 -23.10 6.14 -9.82
CA TYR A 121 -24.22 6.89 -10.40
C TYR A 121 -23.76 8.25 -10.94
N THR A 122 -23.02 9.06 -10.16
CA THR A 122 -22.55 10.38 -10.59
C THR A 122 -21.55 10.30 -11.74
N THR A 123 -20.71 9.26 -11.76
CA THR A 123 -19.78 9.01 -12.86
C THR A 123 -20.53 8.66 -14.15
N ILE A 124 -21.53 7.78 -14.07
CA ILE A 124 -22.33 7.38 -15.23
C ILE A 124 -23.22 8.53 -15.72
N SER A 125 -23.85 9.29 -14.83
CA SER A 125 -24.75 10.38 -15.20
C SER A 125 -23.99 11.61 -15.73
N GLY A 126 -22.82 11.92 -15.17
CA GLY A 126 -22.02 13.07 -15.58
C GLY A 126 -21.09 12.79 -16.78
N LYS A 127 -20.44 11.62 -16.82
CA LYS A 127 -19.40 11.29 -17.82
C LYS A 127 -19.77 10.13 -18.75
N GLY A 128 -20.97 9.56 -18.61
CA GLY A 128 -21.46 8.45 -19.42
C GLY A 128 -20.73 7.13 -19.15
N PHE A 129 -21.14 6.10 -19.89
CA PHE A 129 -20.58 4.74 -19.76
C PHE A 129 -19.09 4.64 -20.15
N GLN A 130 -18.60 5.60 -20.94
CA GLN A 130 -17.21 5.63 -21.38
C GLN A 130 -16.23 5.87 -20.22
N ALA A 131 -16.60 6.67 -19.22
CA ALA A 131 -15.78 6.85 -18.03
C ALA A 131 -15.64 5.54 -17.24
N LEU A 132 -16.72 4.77 -17.08
CA LEU A 132 -16.68 3.48 -16.40
C LEU A 132 -15.77 2.48 -17.13
N LYS A 133 -15.76 2.50 -18.47
CA LYS A 133 -14.85 1.68 -19.28
C LYS A 133 -13.38 2.04 -19.02
N SER A 134 -13.05 3.33 -18.91
CA SER A 134 -11.67 3.79 -18.61
C SER A 134 -11.20 3.28 -17.23
N TYR A 135 -12.05 3.38 -16.21
CA TYR A 135 -11.75 2.81 -14.89
C TYR A 135 -11.61 1.28 -14.92
N GLY A 136 -12.42 0.59 -15.72
CA GLY A 136 -12.30 -0.86 -15.92
C GLY A 136 -10.97 -1.26 -16.56
N ILE A 137 -10.51 -0.52 -17.56
CA ILE A 137 -9.19 -0.73 -18.18
C ILE A 137 -8.08 -0.47 -17.17
N LEU A 138 -8.20 0.57 -16.34
CA LEU A 138 -7.25 0.82 -15.26
C LEU A 138 -7.16 -0.35 -14.27
N LEU A 139 -8.30 -0.89 -13.84
CA LEU A 139 -8.35 -2.04 -12.95
C LEU A 139 -7.70 -3.27 -13.59
N LEU A 140 -7.95 -3.52 -14.87
CA LEU A 140 -7.34 -4.64 -15.60
C LEU A 140 -5.81 -4.49 -15.68
N VAL A 141 -5.32 -3.30 -16.02
CA VAL A 141 -3.88 -3.01 -16.09
C VAL A 141 -3.24 -3.15 -14.71
N LEU A 142 -3.89 -2.67 -13.65
CA LEU A 142 -3.43 -2.82 -12.28
C LEU A 142 -3.31 -4.30 -11.89
N ILE A 143 -4.38 -5.09 -12.07
CA ILE A 143 -4.38 -6.53 -11.74
C ILE A 143 -3.33 -7.28 -12.57
N ALA A 144 -3.22 -6.97 -13.87
CA ALA A 144 -2.20 -7.56 -14.73
C ALA A 144 -0.78 -7.23 -14.24
N SER A 145 -0.50 -5.99 -13.84
CA SER A 145 0.79 -5.59 -13.28
C SER A 145 1.11 -6.34 -11.97
N MET A 146 0.11 -6.52 -11.10
CA MET A 146 0.26 -7.29 -9.86
C MET A 146 0.53 -8.78 -10.16
N LEU A 147 -0.14 -9.36 -11.16
CA LEU A 147 0.11 -10.74 -11.58
C LEU A 147 1.50 -10.92 -12.19
N ILE A 148 1.99 -9.96 -12.99
CA ILE A 148 3.38 -9.96 -13.51
C ILE A 148 4.37 -9.96 -12.34
N VAL A 149 4.18 -9.09 -11.36
CA VAL A 149 5.06 -9.06 -10.17
C VAL A 149 5.00 -10.38 -9.41
N ALA A 150 3.80 -10.92 -9.18
CA ALA A 150 3.60 -12.13 -8.40
C ALA A 150 4.11 -13.42 -9.09
N LEU A 151 3.98 -13.52 -10.42
CA LEU A 151 4.25 -14.75 -11.19
C LEU A 151 5.53 -14.71 -12.02
N ILE A 152 6.15 -13.54 -12.19
CA ILE A 152 7.39 -13.37 -12.95
C ILE A 152 8.50 -12.81 -12.06
N ILE A 153 8.29 -11.63 -11.47
CA ILE A 153 9.35 -10.96 -10.69
C ILE A 153 9.68 -11.70 -9.39
N ASN A 154 8.67 -11.99 -8.56
CA ASN A 154 8.88 -12.68 -7.28
C ASN A 154 9.49 -14.09 -7.47
N PRO A 155 9.03 -14.91 -8.45
CA PRO A 155 9.67 -16.19 -8.74
C PRO A 155 11.09 -16.03 -9.27
N LEU A 156 11.38 -15.04 -10.11
CA LEU A 156 12.73 -14.78 -10.63
C LEU A 156 13.71 -14.46 -9.49
N ILE A 157 13.33 -13.57 -8.57
CA ILE A 157 14.12 -13.23 -7.38
C ILE A 157 14.36 -14.49 -6.53
N THR A 158 13.30 -15.28 -6.31
CA THR A 158 13.37 -16.53 -5.54
C THR A 158 14.28 -17.55 -6.21
N PHE A 159 14.22 -17.69 -7.54
CA PHE A 159 15.07 -18.60 -8.30
C PHE A 159 16.54 -18.20 -8.23
N ILE A 160 16.87 -16.91 -8.30
CA ILE A 160 18.26 -16.44 -8.18
C ILE A 160 18.82 -16.77 -6.80
N MET A 161 18.01 -16.66 -5.75
CA MET A 161 18.42 -16.94 -4.36
C MET A 161 18.51 -18.43 -4.05
N LEU A 162 17.46 -19.21 -4.36
CA LEU A 162 17.37 -20.62 -4.01
C LEU A 162 18.02 -21.55 -5.06
N ARG A 163 18.23 -21.06 -6.28
CA ARG A 163 18.71 -21.83 -7.46
C ARG A 163 17.92 -23.12 -7.71
N LYS A 164 16.65 -23.13 -7.31
CA LYS A 164 15.69 -24.22 -7.45
C LYS A 164 14.39 -23.67 -8.01
N ASN A 165 13.58 -24.53 -8.62
CA ASN A 165 12.29 -24.15 -9.17
C ASN A 165 11.43 -23.42 -8.09
N PRO A 166 11.12 -22.12 -8.27
CA PRO A 166 10.42 -21.31 -7.28
C PRO A 166 8.89 -21.50 -7.32
N TYR A 167 8.35 -22.04 -8.43
CA TYR A 167 6.91 -22.09 -8.66
C TYR A 167 6.13 -22.91 -7.62
N PRO A 168 6.61 -24.07 -7.13
CA PRO A 168 5.92 -24.80 -6.05
C PRO A 168 5.72 -23.95 -4.79
N LEU A 169 6.72 -23.13 -4.43
CA LEU A 169 6.65 -22.23 -3.28
C LEU A 169 5.69 -21.08 -3.57
N VAL A 170 5.80 -20.46 -4.76
CA VAL A 170 4.95 -19.33 -5.18
C VAL A 170 3.48 -19.72 -5.18
N TRP A 171 3.13 -20.88 -5.75
CA TRP A 171 1.75 -21.38 -5.75
C TRP A 171 1.22 -21.65 -4.35
N ARG A 172 2.05 -22.20 -3.46
CA ARG A 172 1.68 -22.42 -2.06
C ARG A 172 1.44 -21.09 -1.34
N CYS A 173 2.33 -20.10 -1.52
CA CYS A 173 2.18 -18.77 -0.94
C CYS A 173 0.95 -18.03 -1.48
N LEU A 174 0.72 -18.06 -2.81
CA LEU A 174 -0.45 -17.44 -3.42
C LEU A 174 -1.75 -18.07 -2.93
N ARG A 175 -1.82 -19.39 -2.84
CA ARG A 175 -3.04 -20.10 -2.42
C ARG A 175 -3.36 -19.88 -0.94
N VAL A 176 -2.36 -19.94 -0.07
CA VAL A 176 -2.57 -19.89 1.39
C VAL A 176 -2.64 -18.45 1.90
N SER A 177 -1.75 -17.58 1.42
CA SER A 177 -1.63 -16.21 1.91
C SER A 177 -2.18 -15.18 0.92
N GLY A 178 -1.89 -15.34 -0.38
CA GLY A 178 -2.32 -14.39 -1.41
C GLY A 178 -3.85 -14.26 -1.51
N VAL A 179 -4.57 -15.38 -1.54
CA VAL A 179 -6.04 -15.38 -1.58
C VAL A 179 -6.62 -14.72 -0.33
N THR A 180 -6.13 -15.09 0.86
CA THR A 180 -6.60 -14.52 2.12
C THR A 180 -6.29 -13.02 2.21
N ALA A 181 -5.11 -12.59 1.78
CA ALA A 181 -4.73 -11.17 1.73
C ALA A 181 -5.62 -10.37 0.77
N PHE A 182 -5.99 -10.95 -0.38
CA PHE A 182 -6.82 -10.29 -1.38
C PHE A 182 -8.22 -9.98 -0.85
N PHE A 183 -8.85 -10.95 -0.18
CA PHE A 183 -10.20 -10.76 0.37
C PHE A 183 -10.23 -9.96 1.66
N THR A 184 -9.18 -10.05 2.49
CA THR A 184 -9.10 -9.25 3.73
C THR A 184 -8.65 -7.81 3.49
N ARG A 185 -7.96 -7.53 2.37
CA ARG A 185 -7.34 -6.24 2.03
C ARG A 185 -6.44 -5.64 3.12
N SER A 186 -5.99 -6.46 4.08
CA SER A 186 -5.21 -6.01 5.22
C SER A 186 -3.95 -6.88 5.37
N SER A 187 -2.79 -6.24 5.20
CA SER A 187 -1.50 -6.91 5.41
C SER A 187 -1.32 -7.38 6.86
N ALA A 188 -1.84 -6.60 7.83
CA ALA A 188 -1.76 -6.93 9.25
C ALA A 188 -2.66 -8.13 9.62
N ALA A 189 -3.87 -8.19 9.08
CA ALA A 189 -4.78 -9.33 9.28
C ALA A 189 -4.21 -10.63 8.69
N ASN A 190 -3.27 -10.54 7.75
CA ASN A 190 -2.63 -11.68 7.10
C ASN A 190 -1.34 -12.15 7.80
N ILE A 191 -0.86 -11.44 8.84
CA ILE A 191 0.33 -11.84 9.62
C ILE A 191 0.20 -13.26 10.21
N PRO A 192 -0.92 -13.64 10.88
CA PRO A 192 -1.05 -14.97 11.47
C PRO A 192 -0.98 -16.10 10.44
N VAL A 193 -1.54 -15.87 9.25
CA VAL A 193 -1.53 -16.82 8.13
C VAL A 193 -0.11 -17.00 7.59
N ASN A 194 0.63 -15.91 7.42
CA ASN A 194 2.05 -15.94 7.02
C ASN A 194 2.91 -16.67 8.05
N MET A 195 2.73 -16.41 9.35
CA MET A 195 3.48 -17.08 10.41
C MET A 195 3.18 -18.59 10.50
N LYS A 196 1.95 -19.00 10.18
CA LYS A 196 1.62 -20.43 10.05
C LYS A 196 2.31 -21.04 8.82
N LEU A 197 2.28 -20.37 7.68
CA LEU A 197 2.94 -20.83 6.46
C LEU A 197 4.46 -20.97 6.64
N CYS A 198 5.11 -20.04 7.32
CA CYS A 198 6.54 -20.15 7.66
C CYS A 198 6.84 -21.40 8.49
N ARG A 199 6.01 -21.68 9.51
CA ARG A 199 6.12 -22.91 10.33
C ARG A 199 5.94 -24.17 9.49
N ASP A 200 4.93 -24.20 8.61
CA ASP A 200 4.68 -25.34 7.73
C ASP A 200 5.75 -25.55 6.64
N LEU A 201 6.64 -24.57 6.44
CA LEU A 201 7.81 -24.62 5.56
C LEU A 201 9.11 -24.92 6.33
N GLY A 202 9.05 -25.09 7.66
CA GLY A 202 10.23 -25.33 8.50
C GLY A 202 11.14 -24.10 8.64
N LEU A 203 10.62 -22.90 8.40
CA LEU A 203 11.37 -21.66 8.54
C LEU A 203 11.33 -21.19 10.01
N ASN A 204 12.49 -20.78 10.54
CA ASN A 204 12.57 -20.19 11.87
C ASN A 204 11.84 -18.83 11.89
N PRO A 205 10.97 -18.59 12.88
CA PRO A 205 10.26 -17.32 13.04
C PRO A 205 11.19 -16.18 13.46
#